data_AF-A0A1B8B2E9-F1
#
_entry.id   AF-A0A1B8B2E9-F1
#
_cell.length_a   1.000
_cell.length_b   1.000
_cell.length_c   1.000
_cell.angle_alpha   90.00
_cell.angle_beta   90.00
_cell.angle_gamma   90.00
#
_symmetry.space_group_name_H-M   'P 1'
#
loop_
_entity.id
_entity.type
_entity.pdbx_description
1 polymer ?
#
loop_
_entity_poly.entity_id
_entity_poly.type
_entity_poly.pdbx_seq_one_letter_code
_entity_poly.pdbx_strand_id
1 'polypeptide(L)'
;MKTLSLRLQSFTGARAGEIRRSHQYESLECLLWEHITIRPGTTANVCRAIIDLQHTKCIPLMTFFSAGNNPSGGTSEEAKQFSSRSRNRLCPIKLLLCHALRIEAVEENSWEELRQVSKERPRKQVLWTYIKRPVICALSNSSQEVLKLGEPSNTSSAILVFNEDAKCVGLLTNLIPHDIRRGTARELAHLRDSNVRVAVEQA
;
A
#
# COMPACT_ATOMS: atom_id res chain seq x y z
N MET A 1 10.84 -4.05 1.07
CA MET A 1 9.54 -4.65 0.67
C MET A 1 8.71 -5.15 1.85
N LYS A 2 9.29 -5.95 2.75
CA LYS A 2 8.62 -6.56 3.90
C LYS A 2 7.75 -5.55 4.70
N THR A 3 8.34 -4.46 5.18
CA THR A 3 7.65 -3.39 5.92
C THR A 3 6.59 -2.64 5.10
N LEU A 4 6.85 -2.40 3.80
CA LEU A 4 5.91 -1.70 2.93
C LEU A 4 4.58 -2.46 2.84
N SER A 5 4.62 -3.78 2.68
CA SER A 5 3.43 -4.62 2.62
C SER A 5 2.57 -4.51 3.88
N LEU A 6 3.17 -4.56 5.07
CA LEU A 6 2.42 -4.44 6.33
C LEU A 6 1.82 -3.04 6.51
N ARG A 7 2.56 -2.00 6.10
CA ARG A 7 2.06 -0.61 6.16
C ARG A 7 0.92 -0.36 5.20
N LEU A 8 1.00 -0.88 3.97
CA LEU A 8 -0.12 -0.83 3.04
C LEU A 8 -1.33 -1.55 3.61
N GLN A 9 -1.15 -2.73 4.19
CA GLN A 9 -2.25 -3.49 4.79
C GLN A 9 -2.89 -2.77 5.98
N SER A 10 -2.07 -2.16 6.84
CA SER A 10 -2.57 -1.40 8.00
C SER A 10 -3.30 -0.14 7.56
N PHE A 11 -2.81 0.51 6.51
CA PHE A 11 -3.39 1.73 5.97
C PHE A 11 -4.73 1.49 5.27
N THR A 12 -4.81 0.48 4.39
CA THR A 12 -6.04 0.22 3.63
C THR A 12 -7.02 -0.70 4.35
N GLY A 13 -6.62 -1.35 5.45
CA GLY A 13 -7.41 -2.42 6.07
C GLY A 13 -7.58 -3.66 5.18
N ALA A 14 -6.82 -3.77 4.10
CA ALA A 14 -6.95 -4.84 3.12
C ALA A 14 -6.60 -6.21 3.71
N ARG A 15 -7.04 -7.26 3.02
CA ARG A 15 -6.50 -8.60 3.20
C ARG A 15 -5.10 -8.67 2.62
N ALA A 16 -4.23 -9.50 3.20
CA ALA A 16 -2.92 -9.76 2.62
C ALA A 16 -3.02 -10.24 1.16
N GLY A 17 -4.05 -11.03 0.83
CA GLY A 17 -4.32 -11.52 -0.53
C GLY A 17 -4.84 -10.48 -1.53
N GLU A 18 -5.16 -9.26 -1.10
CA GLU A 18 -5.53 -8.14 -1.98
C GLU A 18 -4.28 -7.31 -2.35
N ILE A 19 -3.26 -7.32 -1.49
CA ILE A 19 -1.98 -6.62 -1.72
C ILE A 19 -0.97 -7.56 -2.39
N ARG A 20 -0.94 -8.82 -1.95
CA ARG A 20 -0.08 -9.90 -2.43
C ARG A 20 -0.93 -10.99 -3.07
N ARG A 21 -0.33 -11.87 -3.86
CA ARG A 21 -1.09 -12.97 -4.47
C ARG A 21 -1.41 -14.06 -3.43
N SER A 22 -2.68 -14.36 -3.27
CA SER A 22 -3.16 -15.54 -2.50
C SER A 22 -2.87 -16.83 -3.25
N HIS A 23 -2.70 -17.94 -2.54
CA HIS A 23 -2.41 -19.24 -3.15
C HIS A 23 -3.51 -19.75 -4.10
N GLN A 24 -4.76 -19.31 -3.89
CA GLN A 24 -5.91 -19.70 -4.73
C GLN A 24 -5.99 -18.97 -6.07
N TYR A 25 -5.06 -18.02 -6.32
CA TYR A 25 -5.04 -17.21 -7.54
C TYR A 25 -3.84 -17.60 -8.40
N GLU A 26 -4.09 -17.80 -9.69
CA GLU A 26 -3.06 -18.22 -10.65
C GLU A 26 -2.46 -17.04 -11.42
N SER A 27 -3.17 -15.91 -11.50
CA SER A 27 -2.76 -14.75 -12.29
C SER A 27 -2.19 -13.62 -11.41
N LEU A 28 -2.44 -12.36 -11.78
CA LEU A 28 -1.93 -11.14 -11.13
C LEU A 28 -2.96 -10.50 -10.20
N GLU A 29 -3.81 -11.29 -9.54
CA GLU A 29 -4.77 -10.82 -8.54
C GLU A 29 -4.07 -10.33 -7.27
N CYS A 30 -3.50 -9.13 -7.34
CA CYS A 30 -2.74 -8.46 -6.30
C CYS A 30 -2.68 -6.95 -6.57
N LEU A 31 -1.96 -6.19 -5.73
CA LEU A 31 -1.78 -4.76 -5.95
C LEU A 31 -0.69 -4.51 -7.01
N LEU A 32 -1.10 -3.90 -8.13
CA LEU A 32 -0.23 -3.50 -9.24
C LEU A 32 0.08 -2.00 -9.18
N TRP A 33 1.10 -1.54 -9.89
CA TRP A 33 1.44 -0.12 -9.93
C TRP A 33 0.33 0.73 -10.56
N GLU A 34 -0.39 0.21 -11.55
CA GLU A 34 -1.54 0.89 -12.17
C GLU A 34 -2.69 1.19 -11.21
N HIS A 35 -2.76 0.47 -10.10
CA HIS A 35 -3.76 0.66 -9.05
C HIS A 35 -3.39 1.77 -8.06
N ILE A 36 -2.24 2.43 -8.22
CA ILE A 36 -1.77 3.48 -7.32
C ILE A 36 -1.66 4.78 -8.10
N THR A 37 -2.33 5.82 -7.61
CA THR A 37 -2.14 7.18 -8.14
C THR A 37 -1.50 8.04 -7.06
N ILE A 38 -0.33 8.64 -7.32
CA ILE A 38 0.33 9.56 -6.39
C ILE A 38 0.43 10.95 -7.01
N ARG A 39 -0.05 11.97 -6.30
CA ARG A 39 0.01 13.38 -6.70
C ARG A 39 0.84 14.19 -5.71
N PRO A 40 1.92 14.88 -6.15
CA PRO A 40 2.62 15.82 -5.29
C PRO A 40 1.71 17.01 -4.95
N GLY A 41 1.75 17.44 -3.70
CA GLY A 41 1.08 18.66 -3.26
C GLY A 41 1.64 19.91 -3.94
N THR A 42 0.75 20.84 -4.27
CA THR A 42 1.09 22.11 -4.91
C THR A 42 1.66 23.11 -3.91
N THR A 43 1.12 23.17 -2.69
CA THR A 43 1.42 24.19 -1.68
C THR A 43 2.22 23.65 -0.50
N ALA A 44 1.78 22.54 0.10
CA ALA A 44 2.55 21.81 1.09
C ALA A 44 3.44 20.79 0.37
N ASN A 45 4.68 20.59 0.82
CA ASN A 45 5.61 19.57 0.29
C ASN A 45 5.16 18.12 0.62
N VAL A 46 3.86 17.84 0.48
CA VAL A 46 3.17 16.65 0.95
C VAL A 46 2.42 16.02 -0.22
N CYS A 47 2.66 14.74 -0.49
CA CYS A 47 1.97 13.96 -1.49
C CYS A 47 0.63 13.42 -0.97
N ARG A 48 -0.31 13.24 -1.90
CA ARG A 48 -1.52 12.45 -1.70
C ARG A 48 -1.44 11.22 -2.59
N ALA A 49 -1.97 10.09 -2.11
CA ALA A 49 -2.07 8.89 -2.90
C ALA A 49 -3.49 8.34 -2.85
N ILE A 50 -3.92 7.73 -3.94
CA ILE A 50 -5.14 6.93 -4.04
C ILE A 50 -4.67 5.51 -4.34
N ILE A 51 -5.14 4.54 -3.55
CA ILE A 51 -4.82 3.13 -3.72
C ILE A 51 -6.12 2.37 -4.00
N ASP A 52 -6.22 1.80 -5.20
CA ASP A 52 -7.40 1.08 -5.67
C ASP A 52 -7.21 -0.44 -5.51
N LEU A 53 -7.89 -1.03 -4.54
CA LEU A 53 -7.89 -2.48 -4.34
C LEU A 53 -8.96 -3.10 -5.24
N GLN A 54 -8.55 -3.70 -6.37
CA GLN A 54 -9.51 -4.23 -7.35
C GLN A 54 -10.03 -5.64 -7.03
N HIS A 55 -9.29 -6.43 -6.25
CA HIS A 55 -9.60 -7.84 -6.00
C HIS A 55 -10.16 -8.08 -4.60
N THR A 56 -11.03 -7.19 -4.10
CA THR A 56 -11.60 -7.39 -2.76
C THR A 56 -12.63 -8.50 -2.79
N LYS A 57 -12.50 -9.48 -1.90
CA LYS A 57 -13.61 -10.41 -1.62
C LYS A 57 -14.66 -9.59 -0.88
N CYS A 58 -15.71 -9.18 -1.60
CA CYS A 58 -16.85 -8.43 -1.07
C CYS A 58 -17.25 -8.98 0.31
N ILE A 59 -17.04 -8.19 1.35
CA ILE A 59 -17.87 -8.29 2.54
C ILE A 59 -18.83 -7.10 2.43
N PRO A 60 -20.15 -7.34 2.36
CA PRO A 60 -21.14 -6.28 2.31
C PRO A 60 -21.28 -5.62 3.69
N LEU A 61 -20.23 -4.92 4.15
CA LEU A 61 -20.27 -4.12 5.36
C LEU A 61 -19.65 -2.72 5.21
N MET A 62 -19.23 -2.31 4.00
CA MET A 62 -18.58 -1.02 3.76
C MET A 62 -19.12 -0.25 2.53
N THR A 63 -20.39 -0.46 2.15
CA THR A 63 -21.10 0.42 1.22
C THR A 63 -21.79 1.56 1.97
N PHE A 64 -21.04 2.39 2.70
CA PHE A 64 -21.62 3.60 3.32
C PHE A 64 -21.09 4.93 2.77
N PHE A 65 -20.04 4.96 1.93
CA PHE A 65 -19.50 6.24 1.44
C PHE A 65 -19.06 6.31 -0.03
N SER A 66 -19.29 5.27 -0.84
CA SER A 66 -19.17 5.42 -2.30
C SER A 66 -20.53 5.81 -2.89
N ALA A 67 -20.83 7.11 -2.86
CA ALA A 67 -21.83 7.69 -3.75
C ALA A 67 -21.26 7.66 -5.18
N GLY A 68 -21.41 6.51 -5.83
CA GLY A 68 -20.91 6.26 -7.18
C GLY A 68 -21.02 4.77 -7.49
N ASN A 69 -22.15 4.39 -8.10
CA ASN A 69 -22.40 3.05 -8.65
C ASN A 69 -21.26 2.63 -9.58
N ASN A 70 -20.34 1.80 -9.09
CA ASN A 70 -19.57 0.88 -9.93
C ASN A 70 -19.74 -0.53 -9.36
N PRO A 71 -20.40 -1.45 -10.10
CA PRO A 71 -20.72 -2.80 -9.62
C PRO A 71 -19.54 -3.78 -9.66
N SER A 72 -18.30 -3.32 -9.83
CA SER A 72 -17.09 -4.12 -9.64
C SER A 72 -16.56 -3.85 -8.24
N GLY A 73 -16.48 -4.89 -7.39
CA GLY A 73 -16.18 -4.81 -5.95
C GLY A 73 -14.75 -4.37 -5.59
N GLY A 74 -14.32 -3.21 -6.06
CA GLY A 74 -13.07 -2.56 -5.66
C GLY A 74 -13.28 -1.58 -4.50
N THR A 75 -12.24 -1.37 -3.69
CA THR A 75 -12.22 -0.33 -2.64
C THR A 75 -11.09 0.65 -2.93
N SER A 76 -11.36 1.95 -2.87
CA SER A 76 -10.37 3.00 -3.08
C SER A 76 -10.10 3.73 -1.76
N GLU A 77 -8.83 3.88 -1.39
CA GLU A 77 -8.42 4.52 -0.14
C GLU A 77 -7.48 5.70 -0.40
N GLU A 78 -7.79 6.89 0.16
CA GLU A 78 -6.97 8.09 0.02
C GLU A 78 -5.97 8.24 1.18
N ALA A 79 -4.68 8.27 0.86
CA ALA A 79 -3.60 8.50 1.80
C ALA A 79 -3.05 9.93 1.70
N LYS A 80 -2.74 10.54 2.85
CA LYS A 80 -1.94 11.76 2.94
C LYS A 80 -0.55 11.44 3.48
N GLN A 81 0.49 11.98 2.86
CA GLN A 81 1.86 11.78 3.31
C GLN A 81 2.06 12.46 4.69
N PHE A 82 2.79 11.78 5.58
CA PHE A 82 3.13 12.36 6.88
C PHE A 82 4.18 13.46 6.73
N SER A 83 3.94 14.62 7.35
CA SER A 83 4.85 15.77 7.31
C SER A 83 6.10 15.52 8.17
N SER A 84 5.90 14.94 9.35
CA SER A 84 6.96 14.75 10.35
C SER A 84 8.01 13.72 9.94
N ARG A 85 9.29 14.09 10.13
CA ARG A 85 10.44 13.24 9.82
C ARG A 85 10.50 11.98 10.69
N SER A 86 10.07 12.06 11.96
CA SER A 86 10.06 10.90 12.88
C SER A 86 9.11 9.79 12.40
N ARG A 87 8.07 10.15 11.64
CA ARG A 87 7.06 9.23 11.09
C ARG A 87 7.39 8.75 9.67
N ASN A 88 8.56 9.08 9.12
CA ASN A 88 8.95 8.68 7.76
C ASN A 88 8.89 7.16 7.56
N ARG A 89 9.33 6.39 8.57
CA ARG A 89 9.34 4.92 8.54
C ARG A 89 7.92 4.31 8.55
N LEU A 90 6.93 5.10 8.95
CA LEU A 90 5.52 4.67 9.04
C LEU A 90 4.71 5.11 7.81
N CYS A 91 5.22 6.07 7.03
CA CYS A 91 4.46 6.68 5.94
C CYS A 91 4.41 5.75 4.71
N PRO A 92 3.23 5.22 4.34
CA PRO A 92 3.11 4.28 3.21
C PRO A 92 3.52 4.93 1.88
N ILE A 93 3.20 6.21 1.67
CA ILE A 93 3.57 6.95 0.45
C ILE A 93 5.10 7.08 0.30
N LYS A 94 5.80 7.44 1.38
CA LYS A 94 7.28 7.55 1.34
C LYS A 94 7.91 6.19 1.05
N LEU A 95 7.41 5.13 1.70
CA LEU A 95 7.89 3.77 1.45
C LEU A 95 7.59 3.30 0.03
N LEU A 96 6.43 3.63 -0.54
CA LEU A 96 6.06 3.33 -1.93
C LEU A 96 7.02 4.00 -2.92
N LEU A 97 7.25 5.31 -2.77
CA LEU A 97 8.14 6.07 -3.66
C LEU A 97 9.59 5.59 -3.56
N CYS A 98 10.09 5.36 -2.34
CA CYS A 98 11.42 4.77 -2.15
C CYS A 98 11.53 3.37 -2.75
N HIS A 99 10.46 2.57 -2.70
CA HIS A 99 10.45 1.25 -3.32
C HIS A 99 10.44 1.37 -4.85
N ALA A 100 9.58 2.23 -5.40
CA ALA A 100 9.47 2.47 -6.84
C ALA A 100 10.80 2.91 -7.47
N LEU A 101 11.48 3.89 -6.86
CA LEU A 101 12.81 4.36 -7.30
C LEU A 101 13.85 3.22 -7.26
N ARG A 102 13.84 2.39 -6.22
CA ARG A 102 14.81 1.29 -6.07
C ARG A 102 14.65 0.17 -7.08
N ILE A 103 13.44 -0.03 -7.61
CA ILE A 103 13.14 -1.09 -8.57
C ILE A 103 12.90 -0.55 -9.98
N GLU A 104 13.20 0.73 -10.20
CA GLU A 104 13.02 1.41 -11.48
C GLU A 104 11.57 1.28 -12.00
N ALA A 105 10.59 1.38 -11.09
CA ALA A 105 9.17 1.42 -11.45
C ALA A 105 8.72 2.80 -11.98
N VAL A 106 9.64 3.76 -11.98
CA VAL A 106 9.54 5.11 -12.54
C VAL A 106 10.80 5.37 -13.37
N GLU A 107 10.76 6.33 -14.30
CA GLU A 107 11.91 6.66 -15.16
C GLU A 107 12.96 7.50 -14.43
N GLU A 108 12.53 8.30 -13.46
CA GLU A 108 13.37 9.23 -12.72
C GLU A 108 14.26 8.50 -11.70
N ASN A 109 15.48 9.00 -11.49
CA ASN A 109 16.50 8.32 -10.68
C ASN A 109 16.62 8.90 -9.26
N SER A 110 16.00 10.04 -9.00
CA SER A 110 16.01 10.70 -7.69
C SER A 110 14.62 11.17 -7.28
N TRP A 111 14.46 11.39 -5.97
CA TRP A 111 13.20 11.92 -5.43
C TRP A 111 12.94 13.34 -5.93
N GLU A 112 13.97 14.17 -5.99
CA GLU A 112 13.90 15.56 -6.42
C GLU A 112 13.43 15.65 -7.87
N GLU A 113 14.02 14.84 -8.75
CA GLU A 113 13.65 14.74 -10.16
C GLU A 113 12.22 14.21 -10.32
N LEU A 114 11.90 13.05 -9.72
CA LEU A 114 10.56 12.46 -9.75
C LEU A 114 9.49 13.46 -9.34
N ARG A 115 9.78 14.22 -8.28
CA ARG A 115 8.86 15.22 -7.75
C ARG A 115 8.68 16.40 -8.70
N GLN A 116 9.77 16.91 -9.28
CA GLN A 116 9.72 18.04 -10.19
C GLN A 116 8.95 17.68 -11.46
N VAL A 117 9.34 16.58 -12.11
CA VAL A 117 8.68 16.07 -13.33
C VAL A 117 7.20 15.78 -13.06
N SER A 118 6.88 15.16 -11.91
CA SER A 118 5.48 14.89 -11.54
C SER A 118 4.64 16.15 -11.35
N LYS A 119 5.22 17.31 -11.02
CA LYS A 119 4.48 18.58 -10.92
C LYS A 119 4.28 19.25 -12.28
N GLU A 120 5.24 19.10 -13.19
CA GLU A 120 5.21 19.69 -14.53
C GLU A 120 4.27 18.94 -15.48
N ARG A 121 4.04 17.65 -15.23
CA ARG A 121 3.08 16.83 -15.99
C ARG A 121 1.66 17.40 -15.95
N PRO A 122 0.87 17.33 -17.04
CA PRO A 122 -0.49 17.86 -17.10
C PRO A 122 -1.44 17.33 -16.00
N ARG A 123 -1.32 16.03 -15.67
CA ARG A 123 -2.13 15.38 -14.63
C ARG A 123 -1.58 15.54 -13.21
N LYS A 124 -0.41 16.19 -13.06
CA LYS A 124 0.29 16.40 -11.80
C LYS A 124 0.42 15.13 -10.95
N GLN A 125 0.90 14.05 -11.56
CA GLN A 125 0.99 12.74 -10.93
C GLN A 125 2.27 12.00 -11.32
N VAL A 126 2.66 11.06 -10.46
CA VAL A 126 3.69 10.07 -10.76
C VAL A 126 3.20 9.17 -11.90
N LEU A 127 4.06 8.91 -12.88
CA LEU A 127 3.82 7.94 -13.94
C LEU A 127 4.68 6.70 -13.69
N TRP A 128 4.07 5.54 -13.82
CA TRP A 128 4.75 4.26 -13.63
C TRP A 128 5.22 3.73 -14.98
N THR A 129 6.48 3.33 -15.06
CA THR A 129 7.08 2.72 -16.27
C THR A 129 6.48 1.34 -16.53
N TYR A 130 6.20 0.60 -15.45
CA TYR A 130 5.74 -0.79 -15.53
C TYR A 130 4.40 -0.99 -14.81
N ILE A 131 3.35 -0.45 -15.41
CA ILE A 131 2.00 -0.38 -14.83
C ILE A 131 1.43 -1.74 -14.37
N LYS A 132 1.70 -2.82 -15.11
CA LYS A 132 1.21 -4.19 -14.80
C LYS A 132 2.10 -4.99 -13.86
N ARG A 133 3.22 -4.43 -13.37
CA ARG A 133 4.07 -5.14 -12.40
C ARG A 133 3.45 -5.10 -11.00
N PRO A 134 3.61 -6.17 -10.22
CA PRO A 134 3.20 -6.16 -8.82
C PRO A 134 4.01 -5.13 -8.03
N VAL A 135 3.35 -4.46 -7.08
CA VAL A 135 4.01 -3.54 -6.14
C VAL A 135 4.89 -4.33 -5.18
N ILE A 136 4.41 -5.49 -4.72
CA ILE A 136 5.14 -6.39 -3.82
C ILE A 136 5.59 -7.62 -4.60
N CYS A 137 6.83 -7.60 -5.08
CA CYS A 137 7.41 -8.64 -5.92
C CYS A 137 7.91 -9.85 -5.11
N ALA A 138 7.96 -11.02 -5.74
CA ALA A 138 8.48 -12.25 -5.17
C ALA A 138 10.02 -12.22 -5.06
N LEU A 139 10.55 -12.88 -4.03
CA LEU A 139 11.98 -13.20 -3.95
C LEU A 139 12.18 -14.61 -4.50
N SER A 140 13.29 -14.84 -5.19
CA SER A 140 13.68 -16.19 -5.61
C SER A 140 14.03 -17.04 -4.39
N ASN A 141 13.71 -18.33 -4.45
CA ASN A 141 14.08 -19.31 -3.43
C ASN A 141 15.51 -19.86 -3.63
N SER A 142 16.31 -19.22 -4.50
CA SER A 142 17.69 -19.64 -4.80
C SER A 142 18.68 -19.11 -3.76
N SER A 143 19.88 -19.70 -3.70
CA SER A 143 20.97 -19.26 -2.81
C SER A 143 21.37 -17.79 -2.99
N GLN A 144 21.09 -17.21 -4.16
CA GLN A 144 21.08 -15.77 -4.39
C GLN A 144 19.63 -15.31 -4.31
N GLU A 145 19.26 -14.57 -3.27
CA GLU A 145 17.94 -13.96 -3.11
C GLU A 145 17.75 -12.84 -4.15
N VAL A 146 17.30 -13.20 -5.36
CA VAL A 146 17.07 -12.26 -6.45
C VAL A 146 15.61 -11.82 -6.44
N LEU A 147 15.39 -10.52 -6.63
CA LEU A 147 14.06 -9.95 -6.74
C LEU A 147 13.45 -10.24 -8.11
N LYS A 148 12.32 -10.95 -8.14
CA LYS A 148 11.58 -11.24 -9.37
C LYS A 148 10.51 -10.19 -9.64
N LEU A 149 10.87 -9.13 -10.36
CA LEU A 149 10.01 -7.95 -10.56
C LEU A 149 8.67 -8.21 -11.25
N GLY A 150 8.56 -9.28 -12.04
CA GLY A 150 7.33 -9.66 -12.74
C GLY A 150 6.43 -10.63 -11.97
N GLU A 151 6.91 -11.22 -10.88
CA GLU A 151 6.16 -12.23 -10.12
C GLU A 151 5.64 -11.62 -8.80
N PRO A 152 4.35 -11.79 -8.46
CA PRO A 152 3.82 -11.27 -7.22
C PRO A 152 4.26 -12.13 -6.04
N SER A 153 4.55 -11.48 -4.91
CA SER A 153 4.90 -12.19 -3.69
C SER A 153 3.70 -12.97 -3.11
N ASN A 154 3.96 -14.12 -2.49
CA ASN A 154 2.93 -14.89 -1.77
C ASN A 154 2.65 -14.29 -0.38
N THR A 155 1.38 -14.33 0.03
CA THR A 155 0.89 -14.05 1.39
C THR A 155 1.67 -14.74 2.52
N SER A 156 2.23 -15.95 2.34
CA SER A 156 3.01 -16.64 3.38
C SER A 156 4.20 -15.80 3.86
N SER A 157 4.84 -15.06 2.96
CA SER A 157 5.95 -14.18 3.33
C SER A 157 5.50 -12.96 4.14
N ALA A 158 4.23 -12.52 4.04
CA ALA A 158 3.69 -11.48 4.90
C ALA A 158 3.51 -11.99 6.35
N ILE A 159 3.08 -13.24 6.52
CA ILE A 159 2.93 -13.88 7.83
C ILE A 159 4.29 -13.97 8.53
N LEU A 160 5.34 -14.40 7.81
CA LEU A 160 6.69 -14.50 8.36
C LEU A 160 7.19 -13.15 8.87
N VAL A 161 7.10 -12.12 8.04
CA VAL A 161 7.50 -10.74 8.41
C VAL A 161 6.72 -10.25 9.61
N PHE A 162 5.41 -10.49 9.63
CA PHE A 162 4.58 -9.99 10.72
C PHE A 162 4.93 -10.64 12.06
N ASN A 163 5.24 -11.94 12.05
CA ASN A 163 5.68 -12.63 13.26
C ASN A 163 7.12 -12.28 13.67
N GLU A 164 8.02 -12.02 12.72
CA GLU A 164 9.35 -11.45 12.99
C GLU A 164 9.22 -10.09 13.69
N ASP A 165 8.43 -9.18 13.12
CA ASP A 165 8.18 -7.85 13.67
C ASP A 165 7.49 -7.92 15.04
N ALA A 166 6.51 -8.82 15.22
CA ALA A 166 5.80 -9.04 16.48
C ALA A 166 6.74 -9.47 17.61
N LYS A 167 7.67 -10.39 17.33
CA LYS A 167 8.68 -10.83 18.29
C LYS A 167 9.61 -9.69 18.69
N CYS A 168 10.02 -8.84 17.75
CA CYS A 168 10.87 -7.69 18.01
C CYS A 168 10.22 -6.67 18.97
N VAL A 169 8.89 -6.58 18.99
CA VAL A 169 8.14 -5.71 19.92
C VAL A 169 7.65 -6.43 21.18
N GLY A 170 8.10 -7.67 21.42
CA GLY A 170 7.78 -8.43 22.63
C GLY A 170 6.38 -9.05 22.65
N LEU A 171 5.70 -9.16 21.50
CA LEU A 171 4.42 -9.84 21.42
C LEU A 171 4.65 -11.36 21.42
N LEU A 172 4.08 -12.03 22.42
CA LEU A 172 4.22 -13.47 22.63
C LEU A 172 3.18 -14.29 21.85
N THR A 173 2.17 -13.63 21.29
CA THR A 173 1.11 -14.27 20.51
C THR A 173 1.50 -14.36 19.04
N ASN A 174 1.20 -15.49 18.41
CA ASN A 174 1.31 -15.63 16.96
C ASN A 174 0.28 -14.73 16.29
N LEU A 175 0.75 -13.75 15.53
CA LEU A 175 -0.12 -12.83 14.81
C LEU A 175 -0.29 -13.30 13.37
N ILE A 176 -1.50 -13.12 12.85
CA ILE A 176 -1.79 -13.33 11.44
C ILE A 176 -2.18 -12.00 10.79
N PRO A 177 -1.96 -11.82 9.47
CA PRO A 177 -2.35 -10.61 8.76
C PRO A 177 -3.84 -10.25 8.92
N HIS A 178 -4.71 -11.20 9.28
CA HIS A 178 -6.11 -10.92 9.59
C HIS A 178 -6.27 -10.05 10.85
N ASP A 179 -5.35 -10.11 11.81
CA ASP A 179 -5.42 -9.33 13.05
C ASP A 179 -5.25 -7.82 12.78
N ILE A 180 -4.40 -7.44 11.81
CA ILE A 180 -4.30 -6.06 11.32
C ILE A 180 -5.65 -5.58 10.83
N ARG A 181 -6.31 -6.37 9.97
CA ARG A 181 -7.63 -6.03 9.42
C ARG A 181 -8.70 -5.91 10.50
N ARG A 182 -8.67 -6.79 11.51
CA ARG A 182 -9.59 -6.70 12.67
C ARG A 182 -9.33 -5.42 13.47
N GLY A 183 -8.07 -5.08 13.69
CA GLY A 183 -7.65 -3.84 14.33
C GLY A 183 -8.18 -2.62 13.56
N THR A 184 -7.91 -2.53 12.26
CA THR A 184 -8.39 -1.44 11.41
C THR A 184 -9.92 -1.33 11.42
N ALA A 185 -10.64 -2.45 11.29
CA ALA A 185 -12.11 -2.44 11.34
C ALA A 185 -12.64 -1.96 12.70
N ARG A 186 -11.99 -2.38 13.81
CA ARG A 186 -12.34 -1.91 15.15
C ARG A 186 -12.07 -0.42 15.30
N GLU A 187 -10.92 0.07 14.85
CA GLU A 187 -10.59 1.51 14.91
C GLU A 187 -11.61 2.32 14.11
N LEU A 188 -11.91 1.92 12.88
CA LEU A 188 -12.91 2.58 12.03
C LEU A 188 -14.30 2.62 12.67
N ALA A 189 -14.74 1.55 13.35
CA ALA A 189 -16.02 1.53 14.05
C ALA A 189 -16.10 2.52 15.23
N HIS A 190 -14.95 2.98 15.75
CA HIS A 190 -14.87 3.90 16.88
C HIS A 190 -14.34 5.29 16.50
N LEU A 191 -14.02 5.53 15.22
CA LEU A 191 -13.67 6.86 14.72
C LEU A 191 -14.96 7.68 14.53
N ARG A 192 -15.00 8.89 15.12
CA ARG A 192 -16.12 9.83 14.94
C ARG A 192 -16.16 10.33 13.49
N ASP A 193 -17.37 10.47 12.92
CA ASP A 193 -17.66 10.72 11.49
C ASP A 193 -16.82 11.83 10.81
N SER A 194 -16.33 12.83 11.55
CA SER A 194 -15.54 13.93 10.99
C SER A 194 -14.06 13.62 10.73
N ASN A 195 -13.54 12.46 11.15
CA ASN A 195 -12.12 12.08 11.01
C ASN A 195 -11.90 10.88 10.08
N VAL A 196 -12.95 10.41 9.39
CA VAL A 196 -13.08 8.97 9.14
C VAL A 196 -11.97 8.36 8.30
N ARG A 197 -11.37 9.00 7.29
CA ARG A 197 -10.30 8.34 6.48
C ARG A 197 -9.23 9.22 5.86
N VAL A 198 -9.09 10.46 6.29
CA VAL A 198 -7.80 11.12 6.09
C VAL A 198 -6.90 10.53 7.17
N ALA A 199 -5.71 10.04 6.82
CA ALA A 199 -4.67 9.83 7.82
C ALA A 199 -4.28 11.21 8.39
N VAL A 200 -5.16 11.77 9.22
CA VAL A 200 -4.99 13.04 9.90
C VAL A 200 -3.97 12.77 10.97
N GLU A 201 -2.94 13.62 11.00
CA GLU A 201 -2.08 13.81 12.15
C GLU A 201 -2.94 13.95 13.41
N GLN A 202 -3.15 12.84 14.12
CA GLN A 202 -3.49 12.92 15.53
C GLN A 202 -2.19 12.83 16.32
N ALA A 203 -2.14 13.70 17.33
CA ALA A 203 -0.99 14.23 18.06
C ALA A 203 0.09 13.18 18.38
#